data_AF-A0A6G2D5I2-F1
#
_entry.id   AF-A0A6G2D5I2-F1
#
_cell.length_a   1.000
_cell.length_b   1.000
_cell.length_c   1.000
_cell.angle_alpha   90.00
_cell.angle_beta   90.00
_cell.angle_gamma   90.00
#
_symmetry.space_group_name_H-M   'P 1'
#
loop_
_entity.id
_entity.type
_entity.pdbx_description
1 polymer ?
#
loop_
_entity_poly.entity_id
_entity_poly.type
_entity_poly.pdbx_seq_one_letter_code
_entity_poly.pdbx_strand_id
1 'polypeptide(L)'
;MEQFLEYIKDLEVTTVARAQEALDNQETATFFIGRKTCPYCRKFAGTLAGVVAETKAHIYFINSEEPSQLEALQDFRSRYEIPTVPGFVHVSNGQI
;
A
#
# COMPACT_ATOMS: atom_id res chain seq x y z
N MET A 1 -9.26 3.02 15.86
CA MET A 1 -9.35 2.43 14.51
C MET A 1 -9.78 3.47 13.50
N GLU A 2 -10.72 4.35 13.85
CA GLU A 2 -11.13 5.50 13.01
C GLU A 2 -9.98 6.42 12.61
N GLN A 3 -9.05 6.71 13.54
CA GLN A 3 -7.86 7.50 13.25
C GLN A 3 -7.02 6.97 12.08
N PHE A 4 -6.99 5.65 11.86
CA PHE A 4 -6.28 5.07 10.72
C PHE A 4 -6.94 5.46 9.40
N LEU A 5 -8.28 5.43 9.36
CA LEU A 5 -9.04 5.81 8.17
C LEU A 5 -8.81 7.29 7.82
N GLU A 6 -8.70 8.14 8.85
CA GLU A 6 -8.32 9.55 8.67
C GLU A 6 -6.91 9.70 8.08
N TYR A 7 -5.94 8.89 8.51
CA TYR A 7 -4.57 8.96 7.98
C TYR A 7 -4.46 8.48 6.53
N ILE A 8 -5.34 7.60 6.08
CA ILE A 8 -5.31 7.07 4.71
C ILE A 8 -6.35 7.73 3.80
N LYS A 9 -7.09 8.75 4.26
CA LYS A 9 -8.21 9.34 3.50
C LYS A 9 -7.80 9.93 2.15
N ASP A 10 -6.57 10.42 2.07
CA ASP A 10 -5.99 11.05 0.88
C ASP A 10 -5.22 10.03 0.02
N LEU A 11 -5.20 8.74 0.43
CA LEU A 11 -4.63 7.64 -0.34
C LEU A 11 -5.71 7.00 -1.22
N GLU A 12 -5.33 6.63 -2.44
CA GLU A 12 -6.24 5.93 -3.34
C GLU A 12 -6.30 4.43 -3.01
N VAL A 13 -7.48 3.95 -2.61
CA VAL A 13 -7.66 2.53 -2.28
C VAL A 13 -7.65 1.68 -3.55
N THR A 14 -6.81 0.66 -3.57
CA THR A 14 -6.66 -0.26 -4.71
C THR A 14 -6.29 -1.68 -4.27
N THR A 15 -6.01 -2.56 -5.22
CA THR A 15 -5.60 -3.95 -5.01
C THR A 15 -4.19 -4.22 -5.53
N VAL A 16 -3.65 -5.40 -5.23
CA VAL A 16 -2.35 -5.84 -5.77
C VAL A 16 -2.35 -6.00 -7.30
N ALA A 17 -3.52 -6.14 -7.94
CA ALA A 17 -3.61 -6.17 -9.39
C ALA A 17 -3.16 -4.84 -10.02
N ARG A 18 -3.47 -3.71 -9.39
CA ARG A 18 -3.01 -2.39 -9.84
C ARG A 18 -1.50 -2.23 -9.70
N ALA A 19 -0.90 -2.80 -8.65
CA ALA A 19 0.55 -2.83 -8.48
C ALA A 19 1.23 -3.70 -9.55
N GLN A 20 0.64 -4.83 -9.92
CA GLN A 20 1.11 -5.65 -11.03
C GLN A 20 0.98 -4.91 -12.38
N GLU A 21 -0.13 -4.22 -12.63
CA GLU A 21 -0.30 -3.38 -13.82
C GLU A 21 0.76 -2.28 -13.91
N ALA A 22 1.08 -1.62 -12.79
CA ALA A 22 2.13 -0.61 -12.76
C ALA A 22 3.50 -1.20 -13.15
N LEU A 23 3.79 -2.43 -12.73
CA LEU A 23 5.02 -3.13 -13.10
C LEU A 23 5.04 -3.49 -14.58
N ASP A 24 3.96 -4.08 -15.08
CA ASP A 24 3.85 -4.54 -16.46
C ASP A 24 3.93 -3.37 -17.45
N ASN A 25 3.37 -2.21 -17.08
CA ASN A 25 3.38 -0.98 -17.88
C ASN A 25 4.61 -0.09 -17.64
N GLN A 26 5.55 -0.50 -16.76
CA GLN A 26 6.71 0.30 -16.36
C GLN A 26 6.34 1.70 -15.81
N GLU A 27 5.19 1.80 -15.16
CA GLU A 27 4.72 3.02 -14.53
C GLU A 27 5.52 3.34 -13.26
N THR A 28 5.48 4.60 -12.85
CA THR A 28 5.96 5.01 -11.53
C THR A 28 4.77 5.11 -10.58
N ALA A 29 4.70 4.25 -9.57
CA ALA A 29 3.60 4.22 -8.62
C ALA A 29 4.08 3.80 -7.23
N THR A 30 3.45 4.33 -6.18
CA THR A 30 3.82 4.00 -4.79
C THR A 30 2.62 3.44 -4.05
N PHE A 31 2.82 2.34 -3.34
CA PHE A 31 1.78 1.57 -2.65
C PHE A 31 2.14 1.39 -1.17
N PHE A 32 1.20 1.70 -0.31
CA PHE A 32 1.20 1.31 1.09
C PHE A 32 0.32 0.09 1.29
N ILE A 33 0.93 -1.04 1.65
CA ILE A 33 0.25 -2.30 1.96
C ILE A 33 0.16 -2.45 3.48
N GLY A 34 -1.05 -2.48 4.02
CA GLY A 34 -1.23 -2.56 5.46
C GLY A 34 -2.67 -2.81 5.89
N ARG A 35 -2.88 -2.85 7.21
CA ARG A 35 -4.20 -3.13 7.80
C ARG A 35 -4.46 -2.29 9.04
N LYS A 36 -5.72 -1.86 9.22
CA LYS A 36 -6.14 -0.99 10.33
C LYS A 36 -5.94 -1.64 11.71
N THR A 37 -6.01 -2.97 11.76
CA THR A 37 -5.87 -3.79 12.96
C THR A 37 -4.41 -3.83 13.48
N CYS A 38 -3.40 -3.60 12.62
CA CYS A 38 -1.99 -3.65 12.99
C CYS A 38 -1.49 -2.32 13.60
N PRO A 39 -0.91 -2.31 14.82
CA PRO A 39 -0.40 -1.09 15.44
C PRO A 39 0.74 -0.43 14.66
N TYR A 40 1.61 -1.23 14.05
CA TYR A 40 2.73 -0.71 13.25
C TYR A 40 2.25 -0.08 11.93
N CYS A 41 1.22 -0.65 11.30
CA CYS A 41 0.57 -0.02 10.14
C CYS A 41 -0.05 1.33 10.51
N ARG A 42 -0.69 1.44 11.68
CA ARG A 42 -1.23 2.72 12.15
C ARG A 42 -0.16 3.77 12.40
N LYS A 43 0.96 3.38 13.01
CA LYS A 43 2.10 4.27 13.22
C LYS A 43 2.67 4.78 11.90
N PHE A 44 2.87 3.88 10.93
CA PHE A 44 3.37 4.24 9.60
C PHE A 44 2.41 5.16 8.85
N ALA A 45 1.10 4.84 8.85
CA ALA A 45 0.08 5.66 8.21
C ALA A 45 0.05 7.09 8.77
N GLY A 46 0.27 7.28 10.08
CA GLY A 46 0.36 8.61 10.68
C GLY A 46 1.53 9.44 10.11
N THR A 47 2.71 8.83 9.97
CA THR A 47 3.86 9.49 9.32
C THR A 47 3.58 9.78 7.86
N LEU A 48 3.01 8.81 7.13
CA LEU A 48 2.71 8.93 5.70
C LEU A 48 1.68 10.04 5.43
N ALA A 49 0.67 10.19 6.28
CA ALA A 49 -0.33 11.25 6.17
C ALA A 49 0.32 12.64 6.21
N GLY A 50 1.32 12.85 7.07
CA GLY A 50 2.10 14.09 7.11
C GLY A 50 2.84 14.35 5.80
N VAL A 51 3.50 13.32 5.25
CA VAL A 51 4.22 13.41 3.98
C VAL A 51 3.28 13.74 2.82
N VAL A 52 2.13 13.07 2.72
CA VAL A 52 1.14 13.33 1.67
C VAL A 52 0.56 14.74 1.80
N ALA A 53 0.27 15.20 3.02
CA ALA A 53 -0.21 16.55 3.27
C ALA A 53 0.79 17.64 2.84
N GLU A 54 2.09 17.40 3.05
CA GLU A 54 3.18 18.32 2.68
C GLU A 54 3.47 18.30 1.17
N THR A 55 3.67 17.11 0.61
CA THR A 55 4.18 16.93 -0.77
C THR A 55 3.09 16.86 -1.83
N LYS A 56 1.83 16.61 -1.43
CA LYS A 56 0.72 16.28 -2.32
C LYS A 56 1.00 15.05 -3.20
N ALA A 57 1.90 14.16 -2.77
CA ALA A 57 2.21 12.93 -3.48
C ALA A 57 0.97 12.04 -3.58
N HIS A 58 0.77 11.45 -4.77
CA HIS A 58 -0.26 10.45 -4.99
C HIS A 58 0.27 9.07 -4.61
N ILE A 59 -0.40 8.42 -3.65
CA ILE A 59 0.01 7.14 -3.09
C ILE A 59 -1.22 6.25 -2.95
N TYR A 60 -1.07 4.99 -3.32
CA TYR A 60 -2.10 3.98 -3.23
C TYR A 60 -2.11 3.28 -1.87
N PHE A 61 -3.28 2.85 -1.41
CA PHE A 61 -3.44 2.00 -0.24
C PHE A 61 -4.00 0.63 -0.63
N ILE A 62 -3.37 -0.44 -0.16
CA ILE A 62 -3.82 -1.83 -0.33
C ILE A 62 -4.11 -2.41 1.05
N ASN A 63 -5.38 -2.80 1.27
CA ASN A 63 -5.80 -3.48 2.50
C ASN A 63 -5.24 -4.91 2.53
N SER A 64 -4.27 -5.16 3.40
CA SER A 64 -3.57 -6.45 3.49
C SER A 64 -4.39 -7.59 4.10
N GLU A 65 -5.62 -7.33 4.54
CA GLU A 65 -6.56 -8.31 5.11
C GLU A 65 -7.91 -8.30 4.39
N GLU A 66 -7.97 -7.80 3.15
CA GLU A 66 -9.19 -7.77 2.34
C GLU A 66 -9.63 -9.21 1.98
N PRO A 67 -10.79 -9.70 2.48
CA PRO A 67 -11.17 -11.11 2.34
C PRO A 67 -11.27 -11.57 0.88
N SER A 68 -11.75 -10.70 0.00
CA SER A 68 -11.90 -10.99 -1.43
C SER A 68 -10.56 -11.03 -2.19
N GLN A 69 -9.46 -10.62 -1.57
CA GLN A 69 -8.14 -10.48 -2.20
C GLN A 69 -7.06 -11.36 -1.54
N LEU A 70 -7.41 -12.23 -0.59
CA LEU A 70 -6.43 -12.95 0.25
C LEU A 70 -5.41 -13.76 -0.56
N GLU A 71 -5.86 -14.50 -1.58
CA GLU A 71 -4.99 -15.30 -2.45
C GLU A 71 -4.02 -14.42 -3.25
N ALA A 72 -4.55 -13.41 -3.96
CA ALA A 72 -3.74 -12.46 -4.71
C ALA A 72 -2.74 -11.70 -3.83
N LEU A 73 -3.16 -11.31 -2.62
CA LEU A 73 -2.29 -10.67 -1.63
C LEU A 73 -1.15 -11.60 -1.20
N GLN A 74 -1.44 -12.88 -0.96
CA GLN A 74 -0.43 -13.86 -0.57
C GLN A 74 0.57 -14.10 -1.70
N ASP A 75 0.10 -14.24 -2.94
CA ASP A 75 0.95 -14.47 -4.11
C ASP A 75 1.86 -13.27 -4.36
N PHE A 76 1.29 -12.06 -4.38
CA PHE A 76 2.05 -10.82 -4.58
C PHE A 76 3.12 -10.65 -3.49
N ARG A 77 2.74 -10.84 -2.22
CA ARG A 77 3.67 -10.70 -1.09
C ARG A 77 4.76 -11.77 -1.10
N SER A 78 4.46 -12.98 -1.55
CA SER A 78 5.46 -14.05 -1.68
C SER A 78 6.42 -13.77 -2.83
N ARG A 79 5.89 -13.31 -3.98
CA ARG A 79 6.67 -13.00 -5.18
C ARG A 79 7.68 -11.87 -4.97
N TYR A 80 7.29 -10.83 -4.24
CA TYR A 80 8.10 -9.65 -3.98
C TYR A 80 8.70 -9.61 -2.56
N GLU A 81 8.73 -10.75 -1.87
CA GLU A 81 9.37 -10.91 -0.56
C GLU A 81 8.91 -9.88 0.49
N ILE A 82 7.59 -9.71 0.63
CA ILE A 82 6.92 -8.83 1.61
C ILE A 82 6.29 -9.66 2.74
N PRO A 83 7.09 -10.29 3.63
CA PRO A 83 6.58 -11.23 4.63
C PRO A 83 5.77 -10.56 5.73
N THR A 84 5.92 -9.25 5.94
CA THR A 84 5.27 -8.50 7.04
C THR A 84 4.66 -7.18 6.55
N VAL A 85 3.77 -6.60 7.35
CA VAL A 85 3.19 -5.27 7.12
C VAL A 85 3.44 -4.37 8.35
N PRO A 86 3.67 -3.05 8.19
CA PRO A 86 3.45 -2.25 6.96
C PRO A 86 4.48 -2.51 5.86
N GLY A 87 4.01 -2.70 4.63
CA GLY A 87 4.85 -2.74 3.42
C GLY A 87 4.73 -1.43 2.66
N PHE A 88 5.84 -0.87 2.21
CA PHE A 88 5.85 0.33 1.39
C PHE A 88 6.63 0.02 0.11
N VAL A 89 5.91 0.00 -1.01
CA VAL A 89 6.37 -0.52 -2.30
C VAL A 89 6.42 0.64 -3.28
N HIS A 90 7.57 0.85 -3.92
CA HIS A 90 7.73 1.83 -4.97
C HIS A 90 8.02 1.10 -6.27
N VAL A 91 7.12 1.22 -7.24
CA VAL A 91 7.30 0.70 -8.58
C VAL A 91 7.92 1.80 -9.43
N SER A 92 8.99 1.47 -10.16
CA SER A 92 9.58 2.33 -11.18
C SER A 92 10.30 1.48 -12.22
N ASN A 93 10.15 1.81 -13.51
CA ASN A 93 10.79 1.09 -14.62
C ASN A 93 10.55 -0.43 -14.60
N GLY A 94 9.36 -0.86 -14.16
CA GLY A 94 8.99 -2.28 -14.08
C GLY A 94 9.67 -3.05 -12.95
N GLN A 95 10.17 -2.35 -11.92
CA GLN A 95 10.83 -2.94 -10.75
C GLN A 95 10.20 -2.43 -9.46
N ILE A 96 10.29 -3.24 -8.39
CA ILE A 96 9.96 -2.90 -7.00
C ILE A 96 11.26 -2.74 -6.21
#